data_AF-A0A2N1KJ47-F1
#
_entry.id   AF-A0A2N1KJ47-F1
#
_cell.length_a   1.000
_cell.length_b   1.000
_cell.length_c   1.000
_cell.angle_alpha   90.00
_cell.angle_beta   90.00
_cell.angle_gamma   90.00
#
_symmetry.space_group_name_H-M   'P 1'
#
loop_
_entity.id
_entity.type
_entity.pdbx_description
1 polymer ?
#
loop_
_entity_poly.entity_id
_entity_poly.type
_entity_poly.pdbx_seq_one_letter_code
_entity_poly.pdbx_strand_id
1 'polypeptide(L)'
;MNKIYLPLAFFALLACETKPSGTASGEDLVTIDTTVALDTMTDAEKAALGVTNVSESKPTKVSEEEVAKALKPLRKSYDEFKKIGWYYAPNGFRYKSDNQVSAYMGKEGENIWLRFVVAYSGDDWLFVKGCKILTDKNDYDIIPENDFERDNAGGDVWEWIDETMTPTYFSMLEDISTSKKAKIRYNGNQYYHDRNITQREKQAIATILKAYKKATGRDTYQ
;
A
#
# COMPACT_ATOMS: atom_id res chain seq x y z
N MET A 1 -51.06 -40.42 3.05
CA MET A 1 -50.94 -41.88 2.85
C MET A 1 -49.75 -42.16 1.93
N ASN A 2 -48.92 -43.11 2.34
CA ASN A 2 -47.64 -43.57 1.78
C ASN A 2 -47.59 -43.83 0.27
N LYS A 3 -46.40 -43.63 -0.33
CA LYS A 3 -45.64 -44.57 -1.19
C LYS A 3 -44.15 -44.18 -1.13
N ILE A 4 -43.30 -44.74 -0.27
CA ILE A 4 -42.42 -45.93 -0.44
C ILE A 4 -41.95 -46.19 -1.89
N TYR A 5 -40.64 -46.08 -2.13
CA TYR A 5 -39.87 -46.95 -3.03
C TYR A 5 -38.43 -47.09 -2.51
N LEU A 6 -37.92 -48.32 -2.50
CA LEU A 6 -36.62 -48.78 -2.01
C LEU A 6 -35.95 -49.62 -3.14
N PRO A 7 -34.75 -50.18 -2.96
CA PRO A 7 -33.43 -49.74 -3.44
C PRO A 7 -32.87 -50.67 -4.55
N LEU A 8 -31.63 -50.46 -5.03
CA LEU A 8 -30.70 -51.57 -5.40
C LEU A 8 -29.33 -51.03 -5.84
N ALA A 9 -28.29 -51.54 -5.19
CA ALA A 9 -26.88 -51.37 -5.53
C ALA A 9 -26.41 -52.50 -6.46
N PHE A 10 -25.42 -52.26 -7.32
CA PHE A 10 -24.57 -53.33 -7.84
C PHE A 10 -23.16 -52.81 -8.19
N PHE A 11 -22.18 -53.55 -7.68
CA PHE A 11 -20.73 -53.44 -7.87
C PHE A 11 -20.34 -54.32 -9.07
N ALA A 12 -19.34 -53.94 -9.87
CA ALA A 12 -18.18 -54.78 -10.26
C ALA A 12 -17.45 -54.32 -11.54
N LEU A 13 -16.14 -54.47 -11.45
CA LEU A 13 -15.04 -54.27 -12.38
C LEU A 13 -15.00 -55.37 -13.47
N LEU A 14 -14.56 -55.08 -14.71
CA LEU A 14 -13.55 -55.85 -15.46
C LEU A 14 -13.23 -55.23 -16.84
N ALA A 15 -11.96 -55.34 -17.24
CA ALA A 15 -11.38 -54.95 -18.53
C ALA A 15 -11.43 -56.08 -19.57
N CYS A 16 -11.42 -55.75 -20.88
CA CYS A 16 -10.68 -56.47 -21.93
C CYS A 16 -10.65 -55.68 -23.25
N GLU A 17 -9.53 -55.76 -23.97
CA GLU A 17 -9.09 -54.98 -25.14
C GLU A 17 -9.66 -55.45 -26.49
N THR A 18 -9.65 -54.59 -27.51
CA THR A 18 -9.13 -54.90 -28.88
C THR A 18 -8.72 -53.62 -29.63
N LYS A 19 -7.48 -53.58 -30.15
CA LYS A 19 -6.93 -52.70 -31.24
C LYS A 19 -7.16 -53.40 -32.61
N PRO A 20 -6.91 -52.81 -33.82
CA PRO A 20 -6.12 -51.60 -34.18
C PRO A 20 -6.67 -50.68 -35.32
N SER A 21 -6.08 -49.49 -35.53
CA SER A 21 -5.40 -49.03 -36.78
C SER A 21 -5.35 -47.48 -36.92
N GLY A 22 -4.18 -46.96 -37.36
CA GLY A 22 -3.96 -45.61 -37.95
C GLY A 22 -3.65 -44.46 -36.97
N THR A 23 -2.38 -44.21 -36.61
CA THR A 23 -1.47 -43.13 -37.14
C THR A 23 -1.90 -41.69 -36.83
N ALA A 24 -1.14 -40.77 -36.21
CA ALA A 24 0.17 -40.75 -35.52
C ALA A 24 0.30 -39.40 -34.74
N SER A 25 1.03 -39.41 -33.61
CA SER A 25 1.70 -38.31 -32.83
C SER A 25 0.92 -37.01 -32.51
N GLY A 26 0.66 -36.59 -31.27
CA GLY A 26 1.58 -36.45 -30.11
C GLY A 26 2.45 -35.18 -30.28
N GLU A 27 2.70 -34.28 -29.33
CA GLU A 27 2.37 -34.05 -27.91
C GLU A 27 2.61 -32.54 -27.63
N ASP A 28 2.24 -32.08 -26.43
CA ASP A 28 2.83 -30.97 -25.67
C ASP A 28 2.51 -29.48 -25.97
N LEU A 29 1.75 -28.92 -25.01
CA LEU A 29 1.65 -27.50 -24.69
C LEU A 29 3.00 -26.98 -24.16
N VAL A 30 3.71 -26.22 -25.00
CA VAL A 30 4.87 -25.42 -24.60
C VAL A 30 4.45 -23.97 -24.42
N THR A 31 4.72 -23.45 -23.22
CA THR A 31 4.62 -22.04 -22.81
C THR A 31 5.46 -21.15 -23.73
N ILE A 32 4.82 -20.22 -24.43
CA ILE A 32 5.53 -19.24 -25.26
C ILE A 32 5.81 -17.99 -24.42
N ASP A 33 7.08 -17.89 -24.01
CA ASP A 33 7.73 -16.70 -23.49
C ASP A 33 7.56 -15.53 -24.49
N THR A 34 6.85 -14.47 -24.06
CA THR A 34 6.43 -13.35 -24.92
C THR A 34 7.59 -12.41 -25.29
N THR A 35 8.83 -12.73 -24.93
CA THR A 35 10.01 -11.89 -25.18
C THR A 35 10.63 -12.07 -26.57
N VAL A 36 10.21 -13.08 -27.36
CA VAL A 36 10.86 -13.41 -28.65
C VAL A 36 10.13 -12.84 -29.89
N ALA A 37 8.94 -12.25 -29.71
CA ALA A 37 8.09 -11.79 -30.83
C ALA A 37 8.21 -10.28 -31.17
N LEU A 38 9.30 -9.60 -30.80
CA LEU A 38 9.50 -8.17 -31.10
C LEU A 38 10.72 -7.86 -31.99
N ASP A 39 11.56 -8.85 -32.31
CA ASP A 39 12.84 -8.64 -33.00
C ASP A 39 12.78 -8.83 -34.52
N THR A 40 11.59 -9.06 -35.09
CA THR A 40 11.39 -9.29 -36.53
C THR A 40 10.41 -8.31 -37.20
N MET A 41 10.01 -7.24 -36.52
CA MET A 41 9.11 -6.23 -37.09
C MET A 41 9.88 -5.08 -37.72
N THR A 42 9.46 -4.66 -38.91
CA THR A 42 10.11 -3.61 -39.68
C THR A 42 9.81 -2.22 -39.11
N ASP A 43 10.72 -1.26 -39.31
CA ASP A 43 10.60 0.11 -38.80
C ASP A 43 9.32 0.83 -39.28
N ALA A 44 8.71 0.35 -40.37
CA ALA A 44 7.46 0.89 -40.91
C ALA A 44 6.22 0.45 -40.10
N GLU A 45 6.26 -0.66 -39.36
CA GLU A 45 5.11 -1.20 -38.62
C GLU A 45 5.00 -0.60 -37.20
N LYS A 46 6.11 -0.13 -36.64
CA LYS A 46 6.14 0.61 -35.35
C LYS A 46 5.53 2.02 -35.46
N ALA A 47 5.38 2.58 -36.67
CA ALA A 47 4.85 3.93 -36.88
C ALA A 47 3.31 4.01 -36.93
N ALA A 48 2.59 2.88 -37.03
CA ALA A 48 1.13 2.85 -37.18
C ALA A 48 0.36 2.72 -35.84
N LEU A 49 1.04 2.37 -34.75
CA LEU A 49 0.48 2.33 -33.39
C LEU A 49 1.08 3.50 -32.64
N GLY A 50 0.34 4.61 -32.50
CA GLY A 50 0.74 5.83 -31.78
C GLY A 50 1.00 5.60 -30.29
N VAL A 51 2.01 4.81 -29.96
CA VAL A 51 2.58 4.63 -28.63
C VAL A 51 3.59 5.74 -28.47
N THR A 52 3.10 6.90 -28.05
CA THR A 52 3.95 7.95 -27.49
C THR A 52 4.71 7.33 -26.33
N ASN A 53 6.04 7.27 -26.45
CA ASN A 53 6.94 6.89 -25.39
C ASN A 53 6.55 7.62 -24.09
N VAL A 54 5.84 6.94 -23.20
CA VAL A 54 5.81 7.32 -21.79
C VAL A 54 7.18 6.91 -21.28
N SER A 55 8.12 7.84 -21.39
CA SER A 55 9.46 7.69 -20.85
C SER A 55 9.33 7.38 -19.37
N GLU A 56 9.64 6.15 -18.99
CA GLU A 56 9.91 5.79 -17.61
C GLU A 56 10.97 6.77 -17.08
N SER A 57 10.56 7.65 -16.17
CA SER A 57 11.42 8.69 -15.61
C SER A 57 12.47 8.04 -14.72
N LYS A 58 13.63 7.74 -15.32
CA LYS A 58 14.85 7.38 -14.58
C LYS A 58 15.14 8.50 -13.57
N PRO A 59 15.22 8.23 -12.24
CA PRO A 59 15.36 9.29 -11.26
C PRO A 59 16.67 10.05 -11.50
N THR A 60 16.54 11.35 -11.75
CA THR A 60 17.68 12.27 -11.82
C THR A 60 18.25 12.37 -10.40
N LYS A 61 19.54 12.04 -10.22
CA LYS A 61 20.21 12.11 -8.91
C LYS A 61 20.09 13.55 -8.37
N VAL A 62 19.22 13.74 -7.39
CA VAL A 62 19.04 15.03 -6.70
C VAL A 62 20.32 15.36 -5.94
N SER A 63 20.81 16.60 -6.03
CA SER A 63 22.01 17.01 -5.29
C SER A 63 21.75 17.02 -3.78
N GLU A 64 22.77 16.74 -2.98
CA GLU A 64 22.64 16.76 -1.51
C GLU A 64 22.22 18.15 -0.98
N GLU A 65 22.55 19.23 -1.71
CA GLU A 65 22.09 20.58 -1.38
C GLU A 65 20.58 20.74 -1.56
N GLU A 66 20.00 20.22 -2.65
CA GLU A 66 18.56 20.27 -2.87
C GLU A 66 17.82 19.35 -1.90
N VAL A 67 18.41 18.20 -1.53
CA VAL A 67 17.92 17.37 -0.43
C VAL A 67 17.90 18.17 0.87
N ALA A 68 19.03 18.76 1.27
CA ALA A 68 19.12 19.55 2.50
C ALA A 68 18.09 20.69 2.54
N LYS A 69 17.88 21.37 1.42
CA LYS A 69 16.87 22.43 1.27
C LYS A 69 15.43 21.91 1.40
N ALA A 70 15.14 20.73 0.83
CA ALA A 70 13.83 20.09 0.96
C ALA A 70 13.54 19.67 2.41
N LEU A 71 14.56 19.27 3.16
CA LEU A 71 14.44 18.79 4.53
C LEU A 71 14.53 19.89 5.60
N LYS A 72 15.17 21.03 5.28
CA LYS A 72 15.35 22.18 6.19
C LYS A 72 14.07 22.64 6.92
N PRO A 73 12.88 22.71 6.30
CA PRO A 73 11.68 23.16 7.01
C PRO A 73 11.10 22.11 7.95
N LEU A 74 11.60 20.87 7.97
CA LEU A 74 11.03 19.77 8.75
C LEU A 74 11.64 19.70 10.15
N ARG A 75 10.88 19.16 11.10
CA ARG A 75 11.41 18.80 12.41
C ARG A 75 12.26 17.55 12.26
N LYS A 76 13.47 17.57 12.81
CA LYS A 76 14.42 16.45 12.74
C LYS A 76 14.61 15.80 14.11
N SER A 77 14.71 14.47 14.12
CA SER A 77 15.30 13.67 15.19
C SER A 77 16.39 12.79 14.58
N TYR A 78 17.45 12.49 15.32
CA TYR A 78 18.54 11.62 14.83
C TYR A 78 18.72 10.44 15.78
N ASP A 79 18.67 9.24 15.24
CA ASP A 79 18.96 7.99 15.95
C ASP A 79 20.45 7.66 15.73
N GLU A 80 21.27 7.87 16.76
CA GLU A 80 22.71 7.65 16.68
C GLU A 80 23.11 6.17 16.62
N PHE A 81 22.25 5.27 17.10
CA PHE A 81 22.50 3.83 17.08
C PHE A 81 22.23 3.25 15.69
N LYS A 82 21.14 3.71 15.07
CA LYS A 82 20.76 3.28 13.72
C LYS A 82 21.36 4.14 12.61
N LYS A 83 21.94 5.30 12.95
CA LYS A 83 22.44 6.32 11.99
C LYS A 83 21.35 6.85 11.06
N ILE A 84 20.11 6.95 11.55
CA ILE A 84 18.94 7.38 10.78
C ILE A 84 18.50 8.78 11.22
N GLY A 85 18.33 9.68 10.25
CA GLY A 85 17.61 10.94 10.45
C GLY A 85 16.11 10.76 10.20
N TRP A 86 15.29 11.06 11.20
CA TRP A 86 13.83 11.08 11.11
C TRP A 86 13.30 12.50 10.95
N TYR A 87 12.45 12.70 9.95
CA TYR A 87 11.92 14.01 9.58
C TYR A 87 10.40 14.01 9.64
N TYR A 88 9.85 15.01 10.34
CA TYR A 88 8.42 15.17 10.61
C TYR A 88 7.95 16.55 10.14
N ALA A 89 6.69 16.66 9.74
CA ALA A 89 6.09 17.97 9.50
C ALA A 89 6.16 18.82 10.78
N PRO A 90 6.40 20.14 10.70
CA PRO A 90 6.47 21.01 11.87
C PRO A 90 5.18 21.01 12.70
N ASN A 91 4.04 20.89 12.03
CA ASN A 91 2.70 20.81 12.61
C ASN A 91 2.17 19.36 12.69
N GLY A 92 3.02 18.36 12.45
CA GLY A 92 2.67 16.95 12.55
C GLY A 92 2.55 16.47 13.99
N PHE A 93 2.25 15.18 14.14
CA PHE A 93 2.16 14.51 15.43
C PHE A 93 3.47 14.58 16.22
N ARG A 94 3.36 14.44 17.54
CA ARG A 94 4.52 14.34 18.44
C ARG A 94 4.59 12.97 19.11
N TYR A 95 3.44 12.39 19.40
CA TYR A 95 3.32 11.12 20.10
C TYR A 95 2.39 10.17 19.33
N LYS A 96 2.54 8.87 19.57
CA LYS A 96 1.63 7.85 19.03
C LYS A 96 0.31 7.78 19.79
N SER A 97 0.26 8.37 20.98
CA SER A 97 -0.95 8.61 21.77
C SER A 97 -1.80 9.78 21.27
N ASP A 98 -1.42 10.42 20.16
CA ASP A 98 -2.24 11.42 19.49
C ASP A 98 -3.03 10.73 18.36
N ASN A 99 -4.36 10.89 18.36
CA ASN A 99 -5.21 10.50 17.24
C ASN A 99 -4.68 11.08 15.93
N GLN A 100 -4.29 10.22 14.98
CA GLN A 100 -3.65 10.67 13.75
C GLN A 100 -3.79 9.73 12.56
N VAL A 101 -3.79 10.32 11.37
CA VAL A 101 -3.36 9.70 10.11
C VAL A 101 -2.21 10.56 9.60
N SER A 102 -1.03 9.96 9.44
CA SER A 102 0.17 10.74 9.13
C SER A 102 1.22 9.93 8.38
N ALA A 103 2.25 10.64 7.94
CA ALA A 103 3.48 10.06 7.43
C ALA A 103 4.67 10.83 7.97
N TYR A 104 5.82 10.18 8.00
CA TYR A 104 7.11 10.80 8.28
C TYR A 104 8.20 10.14 7.44
N MET A 105 9.39 10.72 7.42
CA MET A 105 10.46 10.34 6.49
C MET A 105 11.72 9.91 7.24
N GLY A 106 12.35 8.84 6.76
CA GLY A 106 13.69 8.43 7.18
C GLY A 106 14.73 8.80 6.12
N LYS A 107 15.94 9.15 6.56
CA LYS A 107 17.14 9.28 5.72
C LYS A 107 18.32 8.58 6.36
N GLU A 108 18.99 7.74 5.59
CA GLU A 108 20.25 7.08 5.94
C GLU A 108 21.18 7.16 4.72
N GLY A 109 22.26 7.96 4.81
CA GLY A 109 23.09 8.26 3.64
C GLY A 109 22.27 8.89 2.51
N GLU A 110 22.30 8.27 1.31
CA GLU A 110 21.49 8.66 0.15
C GLU A 110 20.08 8.01 0.16
N ASN A 111 19.84 7.03 1.04
CA ASN A 111 18.55 6.34 1.13
C ASN A 111 17.51 7.23 1.82
N ILE A 112 16.36 7.40 1.19
CA ILE A 112 15.22 8.18 1.69
C ILE A 112 13.95 7.36 1.50
N TRP A 113 13.21 7.15 2.59
CA TRP A 113 11.96 6.38 2.58
C TRP A 113 10.90 7.04 3.45
N LEU A 114 9.65 6.64 3.25
CA LEU A 114 8.52 7.10 4.03
C LEU A 114 8.00 6.01 4.96
N ARG A 115 7.38 6.45 6.05
CA ARG A 115 6.66 5.62 7.00
C ARG A 115 5.24 6.13 7.12
N PHE A 116 4.29 5.21 7.13
CA PHE A 116 2.88 5.48 7.31
C PHE A 116 2.47 5.21 8.75
N VAL A 117 1.63 6.09 9.31
CA VAL A 117 1.20 6.01 10.70
C VAL A 117 -0.30 6.26 10.79
N VAL A 118 -0.96 5.38 11.53
CA VAL A 118 -2.32 5.58 12.00
C VAL A 118 -2.32 5.33 13.50
N ALA A 119 -2.94 6.21 14.27
CA ALA A 119 -3.18 5.97 15.69
C ALA A 119 -4.60 6.37 16.10
N TYR A 120 -5.17 5.54 16.96
CA TYR A 120 -6.38 5.76 17.73
C TYR A 120 -6.00 6.05 19.18
N SER A 121 -6.72 6.97 19.82
CA SER A 121 -6.60 7.21 21.26
C SER A 121 -7.98 7.57 21.82
N GLY A 122 -8.30 7.06 23.00
CA GLY A 122 -9.59 7.24 23.65
C GLY A 122 -9.66 6.56 25.01
N ASP A 123 -10.86 6.47 25.57
CA ASP A 123 -11.09 5.92 26.92
C ASP A 123 -11.15 4.39 26.94
N ASP A 124 -11.56 3.78 25.82
CA ASP A 124 -11.77 2.33 25.68
C ASP A 124 -10.94 1.73 24.56
N TRP A 125 -10.44 0.51 24.80
CA TRP A 125 -9.80 -0.31 23.78
C TRP A 125 -10.79 -0.73 22.71
N LEU A 126 -10.41 -0.52 21.45
CA LEU A 126 -11.15 -1.06 20.31
C LEU A 126 -10.57 -2.43 19.90
N PHE A 127 -9.29 -2.67 20.20
CA PHE A 127 -8.51 -3.76 19.61
C PHE A 127 -8.56 -3.67 18.08
N VAL A 128 -8.10 -2.53 17.54
CA VAL A 128 -8.18 -2.19 16.12
C VAL A 128 -7.53 -3.29 15.28
N LYS A 129 -8.25 -3.71 14.24
CA LYS A 129 -7.85 -4.73 13.24
C LYS A 129 -7.70 -4.18 11.84
N GLY A 130 -8.26 -3.01 11.58
CA GLY A 130 -8.12 -2.33 10.30
C GLY A 130 -8.80 -0.97 10.35
N CYS A 131 -8.58 -0.17 9.33
CA CYS A 131 -9.21 1.14 9.20
C CYS A 131 -9.89 1.28 7.85
N LYS A 132 -10.93 2.10 7.77
CA LYS A 132 -11.46 2.59 6.50
C LYS A 132 -11.31 4.11 6.45
N ILE A 133 -10.79 4.64 5.35
CA ILE A 133 -10.72 6.08 5.11
C ILE A 133 -11.70 6.44 4.01
N LEU A 134 -12.43 7.54 4.22
CA LEU A 134 -13.31 8.15 3.22
C LEU A 134 -12.79 9.55 2.90
N THR A 135 -12.58 9.85 1.62
CA THR A 135 -12.32 11.21 1.13
C THR A 135 -13.55 11.72 0.37
N ASP A 136 -13.46 12.87 -0.29
CA ASP A 136 -14.54 13.34 -1.17
C ASP A 136 -14.69 12.48 -2.44
N LYS A 137 -13.66 11.72 -2.82
CA LYS A 137 -13.59 11.02 -4.11
C LYS A 137 -13.58 9.50 -3.97
N ASN A 138 -12.92 8.99 -2.94
CA ASN A 138 -12.59 7.57 -2.82
C ASN A 138 -12.81 7.06 -1.39
N ASP A 139 -12.87 5.74 -1.28
CA ASP A 139 -12.67 5.04 -0.02
C ASP A 139 -11.48 4.09 -0.09
N TYR A 140 -10.85 3.87 1.06
CA TYR A 140 -9.65 3.06 1.20
C TYR A 140 -9.81 2.14 2.39
N ASP A 141 -9.56 0.85 2.19
CA ASP A 141 -9.41 -0.12 3.26
C ASP A 141 -7.94 -0.29 3.62
N ILE A 142 -7.62 -0.13 4.90
CA ILE A 142 -6.30 -0.32 5.47
C ILE A 142 -6.35 -1.63 6.25
N ILE A 143 -5.74 -2.65 5.66
CA ILE A 143 -5.43 -3.91 6.32
C ILE A 143 -3.94 -3.84 6.66
N PRO A 144 -3.58 -3.60 7.92
CA PRO A 144 -2.18 -3.43 8.29
C PRO A 144 -1.44 -4.76 8.11
N GLU A 145 -0.16 -4.67 7.75
CA GLU A 145 0.75 -5.81 7.69
C GLU A 145 1.01 -6.38 9.09
N ASN A 146 1.00 -5.51 10.10
CA ASN A 146 1.22 -5.88 11.50
C ASN A 146 -0.02 -5.60 12.35
N ASP A 147 -0.16 -6.32 13.46
CA ASP A 147 -1.17 -5.96 14.46
C ASP A 147 -0.90 -4.54 15.01
N PHE A 148 -1.96 -3.81 15.34
CA PHE A 148 -1.85 -2.55 16.07
C PHE A 148 -1.10 -2.77 17.38
N GLU A 149 -0.05 -1.98 17.60
CA GLU A 149 0.59 -1.80 18.89
C GLU A 149 -0.35 -1.03 19.83
N ARG A 150 -0.18 -1.21 21.13
CA ARG A 150 -1.12 -0.73 22.14
C ARG A 150 -0.41 -0.35 23.43
N ASP A 151 -0.78 0.78 24.02
CA ASP A 151 -0.31 1.18 25.36
C ASP A 151 -1.33 2.12 26.04
N ASN A 152 -1.17 2.38 27.35
CA ASN A 152 -2.10 3.18 28.14
C ASN A 152 -1.39 3.96 29.25
N ALA A 153 -1.97 5.08 29.66
CA ALA A 153 -1.51 5.87 30.80
C ALA A 153 -2.61 6.81 31.28
N GLY A 154 -2.70 7.00 32.60
CA GLY A 154 -3.58 8.03 33.17
C GLY A 154 -5.08 7.82 32.95
N GLY A 155 -5.51 6.61 32.55
CA GLY A 155 -6.90 6.31 32.19
C GLY A 155 -7.17 6.35 30.68
N ASP A 156 -6.23 6.82 29.87
CA ASP A 156 -6.34 6.84 28.42
C ASP A 156 -5.64 5.63 27.80
N VAL A 157 -6.18 5.14 26.68
CA VAL A 157 -5.59 4.08 25.87
C VAL A 157 -5.24 4.59 24.47
N TRP A 158 -4.23 4.01 23.84
CA TRP A 158 -3.92 4.28 22.44
C TRP A 158 -3.43 3.06 21.69
N GLU A 159 -3.83 2.97 20.42
CA GLU A 159 -3.53 1.89 19.50
C GLU A 159 -2.95 2.46 18.21
N TRP A 160 -1.80 1.98 17.73
CA TRP A 160 -1.19 2.52 16.52
C TRP A 160 -0.54 1.45 15.63
N ILE A 161 -0.36 1.83 14.37
CA ILE A 161 0.56 1.16 13.44
C ILE A 161 1.63 2.14 12.98
N ASP A 162 2.81 1.61 12.70
CA ASP A 162 3.91 2.29 12.04
C ASP A 162 4.45 1.35 10.97
N GLU A 163 4.12 1.61 9.71
CA GLU A 163 4.40 0.70 8.61
C GLU A 163 5.26 1.36 7.55
N THR A 164 5.91 0.53 6.73
CA THR A 164 6.60 1.00 5.54
C THR A 164 5.58 1.59 4.58
N MET A 165 5.92 2.71 3.95
CA MET A 165 5.04 3.30 2.94
C MET A 165 4.89 2.34 1.75
N THR A 166 3.67 2.19 1.26
CA THR A 166 3.35 1.47 0.02
C THR A 166 2.83 2.46 -1.04
N PRO A 167 2.82 2.12 -2.34
CA PRO A 167 2.22 2.97 -3.37
C PRO A 167 0.74 3.30 -3.09
N THR A 168 0.00 2.33 -2.52
CA THR A 168 -1.40 2.50 -2.11
C THR A 168 -1.52 3.51 -0.98
N TYR A 169 -0.72 3.38 0.09
CA TYR A 169 -0.73 4.33 1.19
C TYR A 169 -0.32 5.73 0.75
N PHE A 170 0.68 5.84 -0.14
CA PHE A 170 1.12 7.12 -0.68
C PHE A 170 -0.02 7.84 -1.44
N SER A 171 -0.67 7.12 -2.36
CA SER A 171 -1.78 7.67 -3.16
C SER A 171 -2.98 8.05 -2.29
N MET A 172 -3.30 7.23 -1.29
CA MET A 172 -4.32 7.54 -0.29
C MET A 172 -4.00 8.81 0.49
N LEU A 173 -2.76 8.98 0.96
CA LEU A 173 -2.33 10.18 1.67
C LEU A 173 -2.36 11.43 0.79
N GLU A 174 -2.07 11.32 -0.51
CA GLU A 174 -2.24 12.42 -1.46
C GLU A 174 -3.71 12.84 -1.56
N ASP A 175 -4.62 11.88 -1.71
CA ASP A 175 -6.07 12.15 -1.77
C ASP A 175 -6.57 12.78 -0.45
N ILE A 176 -6.17 12.25 0.71
CA ILE A 176 -6.46 12.83 2.01
C ILE A 176 -5.98 14.29 2.07
N SER A 177 -4.75 14.57 1.66
CA SER A 177 -4.14 15.89 1.77
C SER A 177 -4.81 16.95 0.90
N THR A 178 -5.38 16.54 -0.24
CA THR A 178 -6.02 17.44 -1.22
C THR A 178 -7.55 17.48 -1.13
N SER A 179 -8.15 16.56 -0.38
CA SER A 179 -9.59 16.55 -0.11
C SER A 179 -10.06 17.86 0.55
N LYS A 180 -11.35 18.16 0.45
CA LYS A 180 -12.08 19.08 1.32
C LYS A 180 -12.44 18.38 2.64
N LYS A 181 -12.98 17.16 2.57
CA LYS A 181 -13.36 16.36 3.74
C LYS A 181 -12.72 14.98 3.68
N ALA A 182 -12.22 14.53 4.82
CA ALA A 182 -11.77 13.16 4.99
C ALA A 182 -12.12 12.65 6.38
N LYS A 183 -12.45 11.36 6.49
CA LYS A 183 -12.78 10.67 7.73
C LYS A 183 -12.04 9.35 7.81
N ILE A 184 -11.79 8.89 9.03
CA ILE A 184 -11.29 7.56 9.32
C ILE A 184 -12.25 6.86 10.27
N ARG A 185 -12.51 5.59 9.97
CA ARG A 185 -13.12 4.62 10.87
C ARG A 185 -12.06 3.64 11.33
N TYR A 186 -11.87 3.52 12.63
CA TYR A 186 -11.08 2.46 13.26
C TYR A 186 -12.01 1.28 13.52
N ASN A 187 -11.77 0.13 12.89
CA ASN A 187 -12.57 -1.07 13.09
C ASN A 187 -11.87 -1.98 14.11
N GLY A 188 -12.44 -2.08 15.30
CA GLY A 188 -12.01 -2.96 16.37
C GLY A 188 -12.62 -4.36 16.28
N ASN A 189 -12.40 -5.17 17.32
CA ASN A 189 -12.96 -6.53 17.40
C ASN A 189 -14.49 -6.52 17.52
N GLN A 190 -15.05 -5.60 18.31
CA GLN A 190 -16.49 -5.52 18.59
C GLN A 190 -17.11 -4.16 18.23
N TYR A 191 -16.31 -3.10 18.30
CA TYR A 191 -16.75 -1.72 18.14
C TYR A 191 -15.92 -0.99 17.09
N TYR A 192 -16.40 0.18 16.68
CA TYR A 192 -15.69 1.07 15.79
C TYR A 192 -15.70 2.49 16.34
N HIS A 193 -14.74 3.29 15.88
CA HIS A 193 -14.71 4.72 16.18
C HIS A 193 -14.48 5.53 14.90
N ASP A 194 -15.28 6.58 14.72
CA ASP A 194 -15.19 7.48 13.57
C ASP A 194 -14.66 8.84 14.00
N ARG A 195 -13.78 9.42 13.18
CA ARG A 195 -13.43 10.83 13.33
C ARG A 195 -13.12 11.48 11.99
N ASN A 196 -13.21 12.81 11.98
CA ASN A 196 -12.69 13.59 10.86
C ASN A 196 -11.15 13.60 10.92
N ILE A 197 -10.52 13.51 9.76
CA ILE A 197 -9.10 13.82 9.61
C ILE A 197 -8.99 15.35 9.57
N THR A 198 -8.25 15.91 10.53
CA THR A 198 -8.18 17.34 10.77
C THR A 198 -7.41 18.08 9.67
N GLN A 199 -7.65 19.38 9.54
CA GLN A 199 -6.90 20.21 8.60
C GLN A 199 -5.39 20.21 8.91
N ARG A 200 -5.01 20.09 10.19
CA ARG A 200 -3.61 19.99 10.63
C ARG A 200 -2.96 18.70 10.11
N GLU A 201 -3.63 17.56 10.25
CA GLU A 201 -3.15 16.27 9.71
C GLU A 201 -2.95 16.36 8.18
N LYS A 202 -3.94 16.90 7.45
CA LYS A 202 -3.88 17.05 5.99
C LYS A 202 -2.70 17.92 5.54
N GLN A 203 -2.45 19.03 6.23
CA GLN A 203 -1.30 19.90 5.97
C GLN A 203 0.04 19.23 6.30
N ALA A 204 0.10 18.47 7.40
CA ALA A 204 1.29 17.73 7.78
C ALA A 204 1.64 16.64 6.74
N ILE A 205 0.64 15.89 6.28
CA ILE A 205 0.76 14.91 5.20
C ILE A 205 1.28 15.61 3.94
N ALA A 206 0.62 16.67 3.47
CA ALA A 206 1.04 17.42 2.27
C ALA A 206 2.49 17.89 2.36
N THR A 207 2.92 18.35 3.55
CA THR A 207 4.27 18.84 3.80
C THR A 207 5.31 17.72 3.65
N ILE A 208 5.06 16.56 4.25
CA ILE A 208 5.98 15.41 4.16
C ILE A 208 6.05 14.86 2.73
N LEU A 209 4.90 14.66 2.08
CA LEU A 209 4.88 14.15 0.71
C LEU A 209 5.61 15.12 -0.24
N LYS A 210 5.38 16.43 -0.12
CA LYS A 210 6.09 17.44 -0.91
C LYS A 210 7.60 17.43 -0.66
N ALA A 211 8.03 17.31 0.59
CA ALA A 211 9.44 17.25 0.93
C ALA A 211 10.11 15.99 0.35
N TYR A 212 9.43 14.84 0.44
CA TYR A 212 9.88 13.58 -0.15
C TYR A 212 10.06 13.69 -1.67
N LYS A 213 9.06 14.22 -2.38
CA LYS A 213 9.14 14.39 -3.84
C LYS A 213 10.32 15.26 -4.25
N LYS A 214 10.55 16.35 -3.53
CA LYS A 214 11.71 17.24 -3.77
C LYS A 214 13.04 16.57 -3.45
N ALA A 215 13.12 15.86 -2.33
CA ALA A 215 14.36 15.24 -1.88
C ALA A 215 14.76 14.04 -2.75
N THR A 216 13.80 13.35 -3.36
CA THR A 216 14.06 12.15 -4.15
C THR A 216 13.96 12.37 -5.66
N GLY A 217 13.32 13.46 -6.10
CA GLY A 217 13.00 13.71 -7.50
C GLY A 217 11.92 12.77 -8.05
N ARG A 218 11.20 12.06 -7.17
CA ARG A 218 10.14 11.11 -7.54
C ARG A 218 8.76 11.69 -7.25
N ASP A 219 7.85 11.60 -8.21
CA ASP A 219 6.46 12.03 -8.02
C ASP A 219 5.56 10.97 -7.38
N THR A 220 5.95 9.70 -7.46
CA THR A 220 5.26 8.54 -6.88
C THR A 220 6.17 7.79 -5.92
N TYR A 221 5.57 6.89 -5.12
CA TYR A 221 6.33 5.97 -4.26
C TYR A 221 6.53 4.64 -4.98
N GLN A 222 7.78 4.20 -5.05
CA GLN A 222 8.24 2.94 -5.64
C GLN A 222 9.18 2.25 -4.65
#